data_AF-A0A9P0Q5J7-F1
#
_entry.id   AF-A0A9P0Q5J7-F1
#
_cell.length_a   1.000
_cell.length_b   1.000
_cell.length_c   1.000
_cell.angle_alpha   90.00
_cell.angle_beta   90.00
_cell.angle_gamma   90.00
#
_symmetry.space_group_name_H-M   'P 1'
#
loop_
_entity.id
_entity.type
_entity.pdbx_description
1 polymer ?
#
loop_
_entity_poly.entity_id
_entity_poly.type
_entity_poly.pdbx_seq_one_letter_code
_entity_poly.pdbx_strand_id
1 'polypeptide(L)'
;MASKCKSKSCNPGGPGGGKAGVADGVSPVVVAGCQELVLNDGHIKQYMDAFLENVKRGLGKATNPSAIVKCFPTFVQDLPNGTETGKFLALDLGGSNFRVLLVELAGGESHMDSKIYVIPPSIMTGPGEDLFDFIAECLSDFAVTKGVNDQLLPLGFTFSFPLQQVGLTKGILERWTKGFNCAGVIGKDVVKLLEDALARRGDVKIDVCAVLNDTTGTLMSCAWKNRDCKIGLILGTGTNGCYLGKHSFQPQVTVLVNKLPIFDIKCKKLGSTLFRLNPCQTTFLRLHL
;
A
#
# COMPACT_ATOMS: atom_id res chain seq x y z
N MET A 1 0.17 -29.75 -1.84
CA MET A 1 1.47 -30.22 -2.38
C MET A 1 2.08 -29.07 -3.17
N ALA A 2 3.06 -28.35 -2.61
CA ALA A 2 3.65 -27.19 -3.27
C ALA A 2 4.53 -27.66 -4.44
N SER A 3 4.22 -27.19 -5.65
CA SER A 3 5.04 -27.44 -6.84
C SER A 3 6.36 -26.67 -6.69
N LYS A 4 7.48 -27.40 -6.73
CA LYS A 4 8.81 -26.79 -6.71
C LYS A 4 8.98 -25.88 -7.93
N CYS A 5 9.44 -24.65 -7.71
CA CYS A 5 9.84 -23.73 -8.76
C CYS A 5 10.95 -24.36 -9.62
N LYS A 6 10.76 -24.42 -10.94
CA LYS A 6 11.70 -25.06 -11.88
C LYS A 6 12.85 -24.13 -12.33
N SER A 7 12.92 -22.89 -11.83
CA SER A 7 13.99 -21.98 -12.22
C SER A 7 15.32 -22.39 -11.57
N LYS A 8 16.37 -22.55 -12.37
CA LYS A 8 17.74 -22.80 -11.89
C LYS A 8 18.28 -21.66 -11.01
N SER A 9 17.68 -20.48 -11.08
CA SER A 9 18.00 -19.32 -10.24
C SER A 9 17.46 -19.43 -8.81
N CYS A 10 16.38 -20.18 -8.58
CA CYS A 10 15.77 -20.31 -7.25
C CYS A 10 16.16 -21.58 -6.49
N ASN A 11 16.90 -22.50 -7.13
CA ASN A 11 17.35 -23.75 -6.53
C ASN A 11 18.77 -24.06 -7.04
N PRO A 12 19.81 -23.43 -6.48
CA PRO A 12 21.15 -23.91 -6.73
C PRO A 12 21.22 -25.31 -6.11
N GLY A 13 21.62 -26.30 -6.90
CA GLY A 13 21.81 -27.66 -6.40
C GLY A 13 22.76 -27.65 -5.21
N GLY A 14 22.55 -28.58 -4.27
CA GLY A 14 23.41 -28.78 -3.10
C GLY A 14 24.90 -28.90 -3.44
N PRO A 15 25.78 -28.94 -2.43
CA PRO A 15 27.16 -28.47 -2.49
C PRO A 15 28.04 -29.33 -3.40
N GLY A 16 27.94 -29.08 -4.70
CA GLY A 16 28.97 -29.39 -5.67
C GLY A 16 29.77 -28.11 -5.87
N GLY A 17 31.08 -28.16 -5.59
CA GLY A 17 32.02 -27.05 -5.78
C GLY A 17 32.20 -26.64 -7.24
N GLY A 18 31.13 -26.13 -7.86
CA GLY A 18 31.17 -25.48 -9.16
C GLY A 18 31.59 -24.04 -8.98
N LYS A 19 32.81 -23.71 -9.42
CA LYS A 19 33.23 -22.33 -9.65
C LYS A 19 32.13 -21.64 -10.47
N ALA A 20 31.63 -20.50 -9.98
CA ALA A 20 30.75 -19.64 -10.76
C ALA A 20 31.40 -19.43 -12.12
N GLY A 21 30.78 -19.95 -13.18
CA GLY A 21 31.34 -19.93 -14.52
C GLY A 21 31.54 -18.49 -14.94
N VAL A 22 32.80 -18.07 -15.04
CA VAL A 22 33.17 -16.83 -15.72
C VAL A 22 32.70 -17.00 -17.16
N ALA A 23 31.82 -16.12 -17.64
CA ALA A 23 31.43 -16.12 -19.04
C ALA A 23 32.70 -15.99 -19.90
N ASP A 24 32.92 -16.93 -20.81
CA ASP A 24 34.10 -16.94 -21.68
C ASP A 24 34.21 -15.58 -22.42
N GLY A 25 35.36 -14.91 -22.28
CA GLY A 25 35.65 -13.63 -22.94
C GLY A 25 35.51 -12.37 -22.08
N VAL A 26 35.18 -12.45 -20.79
CA VAL A 26 35.14 -11.27 -19.88
C VAL A 26 36.53 -10.97 -19.32
N SER A 27 36.95 -9.70 -19.38
CA SER A 27 38.25 -9.25 -18.85
C SER A 27 38.41 -9.56 -17.36
N PRO A 28 39.58 -10.07 -16.90
CA PRO A 28 39.87 -10.31 -15.49
C PRO A 28 39.67 -9.08 -14.60
N VAL A 29 39.87 -7.87 -15.14
CA VAL A 29 39.65 -6.60 -14.42
C VAL A 29 38.16 -6.41 -14.11
N VAL A 30 37.28 -6.74 -15.06
CA VAL A 30 35.82 -6.65 -14.87
C VAL A 30 35.36 -7.71 -13.88
N VAL A 31 35.90 -8.93 -13.97
CA VAL A 31 35.58 -10.01 -13.02
C VAL A 31 35.98 -9.62 -11.59
N ALA A 32 37.20 -9.11 -11.40
CA ALA A 32 37.67 -8.65 -10.11
C ALA A 32 36.85 -7.47 -9.58
N GLY A 33 36.52 -6.49 -10.43
CA GLY A 33 35.72 -5.33 -10.06
C GLY A 33 34.27 -5.67 -9.69
N CYS A 34 33.69 -6.72 -10.29
CA CYS A 34 32.33 -7.16 -9.97
C CYS A 34 32.27 -8.18 -8.82
N GLN A 35 33.41 -8.59 -8.25
CA GLN A 35 33.44 -9.66 -7.27
C GLN A 35 32.66 -9.31 -5.99
N GLU A 36 32.63 -8.04 -5.60
CA GLU A 36 31.83 -7.53 -4.47
C GLU A 36 30.31 -7.60 -4.72
N LEU A 37 29.89 -7.68 -5.98
CA LEU A 37 28.47 -7.80 -6.37
C LEU A 37 27.98 -9.26 -6.37
N VAL A 38 28.90 -10.23 -6.25
CA VAL A 38 28.56 -11.65 -6.22
C VAL A 38 28.10 -12.03 -4.82
N LEU A 39 26.79 -12.19 -4.66
CA LEU A 39 26.19 -12.62 -3.41
C LEU A 39 26.18 -14.15 -3.32
N ASN A 40 26.68 -14.68 -2.22
CA ASN A 40 26.56 -16.10 -1.86
C ASN A 40 25.50 -16.29 -0.76
N ASP A 41 25.14 -17.54 -0.47
CA ASP A 41 24.14 -17.86 0.55
C ASP A 41 24.47 -17.30 1.95
N GLY A 42 25.77 -17.19 2.28
CA GLY A 42 26.24 -16.57 3.52
C GLY A 42 25.91 -15.08 3.58
N HIS A 43 26.19 -14.34 2.50
CA HIS A 43 25.82 -12.92 2.38
C HIS A 43 24.31 -12.74 2.47
N ILE A 44 23.52 -13.54 1.76
CA ILE A 44 22.06 -13.46 1.79
C ILE A 44 21.53 -13.70 3.20
N LYS A 45 22.02 -14.73 3.90
CA LYS A 45 21.61 -15.01 5.29
C LYS A 45 21.93 -13.86 6.24
N GLN A 46 23.13 -13.27 6.11
CA GLN A 46 23.52 -12.11 6.91
C GLN A 46 22.58 -10.91 6.67
N TYR A 47 22.21 -10.64 5.42
CA TYR A 47 21.27 -9.56 5.10
C TYR A 47 19.86 -9.85 5.60
N MET A 48 19.40 -11.09 5.52
CA MET A 48 18.12 -11.51 6.08
C MET A 48 18.08 -11.29 7.60
N ASP A 49 19.11 -11.71 8.33
CA ASP A 49 19.20 -11.56 9.78
C ASP A 49 19.19 -10.07 10.18
N ALA A 50 20.00 -9.25 9.52
CA ALA A 50 20.04 -7.81 9.73
C ALA A 50 18.70 -7.13 9.40
N PHE A 51 18.04 -7.54 8.32
CA PHE A 51 16.73 -7.03 7.94
C PHE A 51 15.67 -7.39 8.99
N LEU A 52 15.63 -8.64 9.44
CA LEU A 52 14.70 -9.11 10.46
C LEU A 52 14.90 -8.40 11.80
N GLU A 53 16.15 -8.12 12.19
CA GLU A 53 16.45 -7.32 13.38
C GLU A 53 15.88 -5.91 13.25
N ASN A 54 16.08 -5.25 12.11
CA ASN A 54 15.58 -3.91 11.88
C ASN A 54 14.06 -3.86 11.80
N VAL A 55 13.39 -4.87 11.24
CA VAL A 55 11.93 -5.01 11.32
C VAL A 55 11.47 -5.13 12.77
N LYS A 56 12.12 -5.98 13.60
CA LYS A 56 11.78 -6.10 15.04
C LYS A 56 11.92 -4.76 15.76
N ARG A 57 13.00 -4.02 15.50
CA ARG A 57 13.20 -2.66 16.04
C ARG A 57 12.12 -1.69 15.54
N GLY A 58 11.75 -1.78 14.26
CA GLY A 58 10.67 -1.00 13.66
C GLY A 58 9.30 -1.26 14.28
N LEU A 59 9.04 -2.47 14.77
CA LEU A 59 7.79 -2.81 15.45
C LEU A 59 7.75 -2.33 16.91
N GLY A 60 8.90 -2.36 17.60
CA GLY A 60 8.99 -1.97 19.00
C GLY A 60 8.68 -0.49 19.23
N LYS A 61 7.77 -0.16 20.16
CA LYS A 61 7.35 1.23 20.45
C LYS A 61 8.52 2.14 20.83
N ALA A 62 9.43 1.67 21.66
CA ALA A 62 10.60 2.44 22.11
C ALA A 62 11.68 2.55 21.02
N THR A 63 11.80 1.53 20.17
CA THR A 63 12.87 1.45 19.17
C THR A 63 12.48 2.06 17.82
N ASN A 64 11.19 2.10 17.49
CA ASN A 64 10.67 2.60 16.21
C ASN A 64 11.18 4.01 15.87
N PRO A 65 11.18 5.02 16.77
CA PRO A 65 11.67 6.36 16.46
C PRO A 65 13.12 6.38 15.94
N SER A 66 13.96 5.46 16.40
CA SER A 66 15.38 5.32 15.98
C SER A 66 15.64 4.22 14.95
N ALA A 67 14.63 3.42 14.61
CA ALA A 67 14.78 2.31 13.67
C ALA A 67 14.94 2.82 12.23
N ILE A 68 15.83 2.19 11.47
CA ILE A 68 16.04 2.51 10.05
C ILE A 68 14.84 2.02 9.22
N VAL A 69 14.31 0.83 9.53
CA VAL A 69 13.08 0.30 8.93
C VAL A 69 11.92 0.69 9.83
N LYS A 70 11.04 1.58 9.35
CA LYS A 70 9.83 1.94 10.08
C LYS A 70 8.72 0.94 9.76
N CYS A 71 8.10 0.36 10.79
CA CYS A 71 6.96 -0.53 10.63
C CYS A 71 5.68 0.19 11.09
N PHE A 72 5.04 0.92 10.18
CA PHE A 72 3.84 1.70 10.51
C PHE A 72 2.56 0.87 10.32
N PRO A 73 1.56 0.97 11.23
CA PRO A 73 0.26 0.37 11.02
C PRO A 73 -0.47 1.06 9.86
N THR A 74 -1.17 0.28 9.03
CA THR A 74 -1.95 0.84 7.90
C THR A 74 -3.43 1.08 8.24
N PHE A 75 -3.87 0.71 9.45
CA PHE A 75 -5.26 0.79 9.92
C PHE A 75 -6.27 -0.06 9.15
N VAL A 76 -5.84 -0.83 8.14
CA VAL A 76 -6.63 -1.89 7.53
C VAL A 76 -6.66 -3.09 8.49
N GLN A 77 -7.84 -3.68 8.69
CA GLN A 77 -8.04 -4.78 9.65
C GLN A 77 -8.34 -6.10 8.95
N ASP A 78 -9.12 -6.04 7.87
CA ASP A 78 -9.60 -7.22 7.16
C ASP A 78 -9.10 -7.26 5.72
N LEU A 79 -8.85 -8.49 5.25
CA LEU A 79 -8.64 -8.77 3.84
C LEU A 79 -9.99 -8.86 3.13
N PRO A 80 -10.04 -8.50 1.83
CA PRO A 80 -11.22 -8.76 1.04
C PRO A 80 -11.58 -10.25 1.05
N ASN A 81 -12.87 -10.53 1.04
CA ASN A 81 -13.43 -11.88 1.09
C ASN A 81 -14.15 -12.28 -0.21
N GLY A 82 -14.28 -11.36 -1.17
CA GLY A 82 -14.91 -11.60 -2.47
C GLY A 82 -16.43 -11.41 -2.47
N THR A 83 -17.04 -11.08 -1.33
CA THR A 83 -18.49 -10.80 -1.22
C THR A 83 -18.81 -9.31 -1.36
N GLU A 84 -17.78 -8.47 -1.54
CA GLU A 84 -17.95 -7.03 -1.66
C GLU A 84 -18.77 -6.67 -2.92
N THR A 85 -19.66 -5.71 -2.77
CA THR A 85 -20.50 -5.19 -3.86
C THR A 85 -20.57 -3.67 -3.83
N GLY A 86 -20.86 -3.06 -4.98
CA GLY A 86 -21.06 -1.63 -5.12
C GLY A 86 -20.02 -0.94 -6.00
N LYS A 87 -20.17 0.39 -6.13
CA LYS A 87 -19.29 1.25 -6.92
C LYS A 87 -18.38 2.06 -6.01
N PHE A 88 -17.09 2.03 -6.30
CA PHE A 88 -16.05 2.68 -5.52
C PHE A 88 -15.14 3.47 -6.44
N LEU A 89 -14.74 4.65 -6.01
CA LEU A 89 -13.63 5.36 -6.63
C LEU A 89 -12.32 4.94 -5.98
N ALA A 90 -11.26 4.91 -6.78
CA ALA A 90 -9.90 4.86 -6.28
C ALA A 90 -9.07 5.96 -6.94
N LEU A 91 -8.30 6.67 -6.13
CA LEU A 91 -7.34 7.68 -6.57
C LEU A 91 -5.95 7.17 -6.24
N ASP A 92 -5.09 6.98 -7.24
CA ASP A 92 -3.70 6.59 -7.07
C ASP A 92 -2.77 7.73 -7.49
N LEU A 93 -2.29 8.45 -6.49
CA LEU A 93 -1.34 9.54 -6.63
C LEU A 93 0.05 9.07 -6.19
N GLY A 94 0.92 8.80 -7.15
CA GLY A 94 2.26 8.28 -6.88
C GLY A 94 3.40 8.86 -7.71
N GLY A 95 3.14 9.86 -8.56
CA GLY A 95 4.15 10.53 -9.38
C GLY A 95 3.55 11.72 -10.13
N SER A 96 4.21 12.17 -11.20
CA SER A 96 3.72 13.24 -12.09
C SER A 96 2.47 12.86 -12.89
N ASN A 97 2.10 11.58 -12.88
CA ASN A 97 0.80 11.10 -13.33
C ASN A 97 0.06 10.49 -12.16
N PHE A 98 -1.24 10.68 -12.11
CA PHE A 98 -2.11 9.95 -11.19
C PHE A 98 -3.24 9.28 -11.95
N ARG A 99 -3.85 8.29 -11.31
CA ARG A 99 -4.94 7.52 -11.90
C ARG A 99 -6.18 7.66 -11.05
N VAL A 100 -7.32 7.88 -11.71
CA VAL A 100 -8.64 7.71 -11.12
C VAL A 100 -9.25 6.44 -11.68
N LEU A 101 -9.84 5.62 -10.82
CA LEU A 101 -10.52 4.38 -11.18
C LEU A 101 -11.94 4.39 -10.66
N LEU A 102 -12.87 3.84 -11.44
CA LEU A 102 -14.19 3.43 -10.99
C LEU A 102 -14.20 1.90 -10.97
N VAL A 103 -14.35 1.35 -9.77
CA VAL A 103 -14.40 -0.09 -9.53
C VAL A 103 -15.82 -0.47 -9.17
N GLU A 104 -16.42 -1.35 -9.95
CA GLU A 104 -17.72 -1.95 -9.67
C GLU A 104 -17.52 -3.40 -9.26
N LEU A 105 -17.89 -3.72 -8.02
CA LEU A 105 -17.79 -5.06 -7.46
C LEU A 105 -19.17 -5.69 -7.44
N ALA A 106 -19.24 -6.97 -7.81
CA ALA A 106 -20.46 -7.75 -7.86
C ALA A 106 -20.26 -9.17 -7.29
N GLY A 107 -19.66 -9.29 -6.09
CA GLY A 107 -19.61 -10.55 -5.37
C GLY A 107 -18.79 -11.65 -6.07
N GLY A 108 -17.55 -11.35 -6.43
CA GLY A 108 -16.61 -12.25 -7.12
C GLY A 108 -16.27 -11.80 -8.53
N GLU A 109 -17.08 -10.90 -9.10
CA GLU A 109 -16.79 -10.20 -10.35
C GLU A 109 -16.40 -8.75 -10.09
N SER A 110 -15.58 -8.20 -10.98
CA SER A 110 -15.17 -6.79 -10.93
C SER A 110 -15.12 -6.19 -12.33
N HIS A 111 -15.76 -5.04 -12.51
CA HIS A 111 -15.54 -4.18 -13.67
C HIS A 111 -14.73 -2.96 -13.24
N MET A 112 -13.74 -2.57 -14.05
CA MET A 112 -12.84 -1.48 -13.72
C MET A 112 -12.64 -0.57 -14.92
N ASP A 113 -12.99 0.69 -14.73
CA ASP A 113 -12.66 1.79 -15.62
C ASP A 113 -11.58 2.66 -15.01
N SER A 114 -10.71 3.24 -15.84
CA SER A 114 -9.71 4.18 -15.33
C SER A 114 -9.34 5.28 -16.32
N LYS A 115 -8.86 6.40 -15.79
CA LYS A 115 -8.28 7.50 -16.56
C LYS A 115 -7.01 7.98 -15.86
N ILE A 116 -5.98 8.28 -16.65
CA ILE A 116 -4.71 8.83 -16.19
C ILE A 116 -4.73 10.34 -16.45
N TYR A 117 -4.35 11.10 -15.42
CA TYR A 117 -4.20 12.55 -15.48
C TYR A 117 -2.74 12.91 -15.27
N VAL A 118 -2.23 13.82 -16.10
CA VAL A 118 -0.87 14.37 -16.00
C VAL A 118 -0.94 15.61 -15.13
N ILE A 119 -0.11 15.67 -14.08
CA ILE A 119 -0.02 16.84 -13.19
C ILE A 119 0.97 17.83 -13.81
N PRO A 120 0.55 19.08 -14.08
CA PRO A 120 1.47 20.10 -14.56
C PRO A 120 2.63 20.33 -13.59
N PRO A 121 3.87 20.55 -14.06
CA PRO A 121 5.01 20.82 -13.17
C PRO A 121 4.82 22.02 -12.23
N SER A 122 4.08 23.04 -12.69
CA SER A 122 3.71 24.21 -11.88
C SER A 122 2.83 23.82 -10.69
N ILE A 123 1.92 22.86 -10.85
CA ILE A 123 1.06 22.34 -9.77
C ILE A 123 1.88 21.47 -8.80
N MET A 124 2.81 20.65 -9.31
CA MET A 124 3.69 19.80 -8.47
C MET A 124 4.60 20.59 -7.52
N THR A 125 4.85 21.86 -7.81
CA THR A 125 5.76 22.73 -7.04
C THR A 125 5.09 24.01 -6.53
N GLY A 126 3.79 24.16 -6.77
CA GLY A 126 2.99 25.32 -6.38
C GLY A 126 2.38 25.22 -4.97
N PRO A 127 1.37 26.03 -4.67
CA PRO A 127 0.55 25.88 -3.47
C PRO A 127 -0.07 24.48 -3.36
N GLY A 128 -0.20 23.98 -2.12
CA GLY A 128 -0.91 22.73 -1.85
C GLY A 128 -2.37 22.77 -2.28
N GLU A 129 -3.03 23.91 -2.08
CA GLU A 129 -4.43 24.13 -2.47
C GLU A 129 -4.64 23.82 -3.97
N ASP A 130 -3.80 24.38 -4.84
CA ASP A 130 -3.83 24.16 -6.29
C ASP A 130 -3.69 22.66 -6.66
N LEU A 131 -2.86 21.90 -5.94
CA LEU A 131 -2.73 20.46 -6.17
C LEU A 131 -4.04 19.72 -5.85
N PHE A 132 -4.64 19.98 -4.69
CA PHE A 132 -5.86 19.29 -4.29
C PHE A 132 -7.08 19.75 -5.10
N ASP A 133 -7.13 21.02 -5.51
CA ASP A 133 -8.16 21.53 -6.42
C ASP A 133 -8.05 20.89 -7.81
N PHE A 134 -6.84 20.75 -8.34
CA PHE A 134 -6.60 20.03 -9.60
C PHE A 134 -7.02 18.55 -9.51
N ILE A 135 -6.74 17.88 -8.39
CA ILE A 135 -7.20 16.50 -8.15
C ILE A 135 -8.73 16.43 -8.11
N ALA A 136 -9.38 17.35 -7.38
CA ALA A 136 -10.84 17.42 -7.27
C ALA A 136 -11.48 17.69 -8.65
N GLU A 137 -10.87 18.52 -9.48
CA GLU A 137 -11.30 18.75 -10.86
C GLU A 137 -11.27 17.47 -11.70
N CYS A 138 -10.16 16.73 -11.64
CA CYS A 138 -10.02 15.47 -12.38
C CYS A 138 -11.01 14.40 -11.88
N LEU A 139 -11.27 14.35 -10.56
CA LEU A 139 -12.28 13.46 -9.99
C LEU A 139 -13.68 13.80 -10.51
N SER A 140 -14.03 15.09 -10.58
CA SER A 140 -15.30 15.54 -11.13
C SER A 140 -15.43 15.21 -12.62
N ASP A 141 -14.43 15.56 -13.43
CA ASP A 141 -14.39 15.25 -14.86
C ASP A 141 -14.57 13.73 -15.11
N PHE A 142 -13.89 12.89 -14.34
CA PHE A 142 -14.04 11.45 -14.44
C PHE A 142 -15.43 10.96 -14.04
N ALA A 143 -15.98 11.45 -12.93
CA ALA A 143 -17.30 11.06 -12.44
C ALA A 143 -18.42 11.46 -13.41
N VAL A 144 -18.34 12.66 -14.00
CA VAL A 144 -19.27 13.14 -15.03
C VAL A 144 -19.15 12.31 -16.30
N THR A 145 -17.92 12.07 -16.78
CA THR A 145 -17.66 11.23 -17.97
C THR A 145 -18.24 9.83 -17.82
N LYS A 146 -18.24 9.28 -16.59
CA LYS A 146 -18.78 7.96 -16.26
C LYS A 146 -20.26 7.97 -15.87
N GLY A 147 -20.91 9.13 -15.82
CA GLY A 147 -22.33 9.27 -15.48
C GLY A 147 -22.65 8.86 -14.04
N VAL A 148 -21.72 9.08 -13.11
CA VAL A 148 -21.84 8.71 -11.69
C VAL A 148 -21.74 9.90 -10.72
N ASN A 149 -21.64 11.12 -11.24
CA ASN A 149 -21.48 12.36 -10.45
C ASN A 149 -22.62 12.63 -9.45
N ASP A 150 -23.83 12.13 -9.70
CA ASP A 150 -24.99 12.32 -8.80
C ASP A 150 -25.03 11.33 -7.63
N GLN A 151 -24.22 10.27 -7.69
CA GLN A 151 -24.13 9.21 -6.68
C GLN A 151 -23.11 9.58 -5.60
N LEU A 152 -23.38 9.18 -4.36
CA LEU A 152 -22.38 9.25 -3.30
C LEU A 152 -21.39 8.09 -3.48
N LEU A 153 -20.16 8.42 -3.88
CA LEU A 153 -19.12 7.43 -4.17
C LEU A 153 -18.07 7.38 -3.06
N PRO A 154 -17.88 6.22 -2.39
CA PRO A 154 -16.75 6.00 -1.51
C PRO A 154 -15.43 6.05 -2.31
N LEU A 155 -14.44 6.79 -1.81
CA LEU A 155 -13.12 6.95 -2.41
C LEU A 155 -12.03 6.32 -1.53
N GLY A 156 -11.26 5.41 -2.11
CA GLY A 156 -9.95 5.00 -1.60
C GLY A 156 -8.84 5.89 -2.16
N PHE A 157 -8.16 6.65 -1.30
CA PHE A 157 -7.09 7.55 -1.69
C PHE A 157 -5.71 6.92 -1.44
N THR A 158 -5.13 6.33 -2.48
CA THR A 158 -3.73 5.87 -2.45
C THR A 158 -2.80 7.08 -2.64
N PHE A 159 -2.12 7.47 -1.58
CA PHE A 159 -1.21 8.61 -1.53
C PHE A 159 0.22 8.12 -1.28
N SER A 160 0.98 7.99 -2.35
CA SER A 160 2.26 7.26 -2.35
C SER A 160 3.45 8.16 -2.05
N PHE A 161 3.36 8.87 -0.91
CA PHE A 161 4.41 9.67 -0.31
C PHE A 161 4.68 9.20 1.14
N PRO A 162 5.80 9.62 1.74
CA PRO A 162 6.00 9.46 3.19
C PRO A 162 4.86 10.12 3.97
N LEU A 163 4.09 9.28 4.66
CA LEU A 163 2.84 9.65 5.31
C LEU A 163 2.79 9.01 6.70
N GLN A 164 2.61 9.83 7.73
CA GLN A 164 2.26 9.36 9.06
C GLN A 164 0.75 9.12 9.08
N GLN A 165 0.35 7.85 8.95
CA GLN A 165 -1.05 7.49 9.06
C GLN A 165 -1.47 7.46 10.54
N VAL A 166 -2.54 8.19 10.88
CA VAL A 166 -3.07 8.29 12.26
C VAL A 166 -4.41 7.54 12.37
N GLY A 167 -5.08 7.31 11.24
CA GLY A 167 -6.30 6.52 11.14
C GLY A 167 -6.57 6.13 9.69
N LEU A 168 -7.65 5.40 9.45
CA LEU A 168 -8.02 4.98 8.09
C LEU A 168 -8.29 6.19 7.19
N THR A 169 -8.93 7.24 7.71
CA THR A 169 -9.26 8.49 7.00
C THR A 169 -8.40 9.67 7.42
N LYS A 170 -7.18 9.42 7.95
CA LYS A 170 -6.31 10.51 8.42
C LYS A 170 -4.84 10.20 8.19
N GLY A 171 -4.20 11.04 7.38
CA GLY A 171 -2.80 10.86 7.01
C GLY A 171 -2.06 12.18 6.96
N ILE A 172 -1.01 12.32 7.77
CA ILE A 172 -0.19 13.53 7.83
C ILE A 172 1.02 13.39 6.91
N LEU A 173 1.18 14.30 5.94
CA LEU A 173 2.36 14.28 5.06
C LEU A 173 3.63 14.60 5.86
N GLU A 174 4.66 13.75 5.77
CA GLU A 174 5.94 14.01 6.43
C GLU A 174 6.90 14.82 5.56
N ARG A 175 7.02 14.45 4.29
CA ARG A 175 7.89 15.12 3.32
C ARG A 175 7.48 14.79 1.90
N TRP A 176 7.74 15.72 0.99
CA TRP A 176 7.60 15.45 -0.45
C TRP A 176 8.75 14.62 -1.00
N THR A 177 8.48 13.90 -2.08
CA THR A 177 9.45 13.13 -2.86
C THR A 177 9.07 13.21 -4.35
N LYS A 178 9.84 12.58 -5.24
CA LYS A 178 9.44 12.40 -6.66
C LYS A 178 9.21 13.72 -7.41
N GLY A 179 9.95 14.76 -7.05
CA GLY A 179 9.86 16.08 -7.68
C GLY A 179 8.71 16.97 -7.19
N PHE A 180 7.87 16.49 -6.26
CA PHE A 180 6.87 17.33 -5.62
C PHE A 180 7.52 18.26 -4.59
N ASN A 181 6.94 19.46 -4.44
CA ASN A 181 7.27 20.39 -3.38
C ASN A 181 6.12 21.38 -3.12
N CYS A 182 4.90 20.88 -2.96
CA CYS A 182 3.75 21.75 -2.79
C CYS A 182 3.74 22.44 -1.42
N ALA A 183 3.65 23.76 -1.41
CA ALA A 183 3.70 24.56 -0.19
C ALA A 183 2.45 24.34 0.70
N GLY A 184 2.64 24.32 2.02
CA GLY A 184 1.53 24.23 2.98
C GLY A 184 0.93 22.83 3.18
N VAL A 185 1.49 21.77 2.58
CA VAL A 185 0.99 20.39 2.73
C VAL A 185 1.76 19.58 3.78
N ILE A 186 3.06 19.80 3.94
CA ILE A 186 3.87 19.09 4.94
C ILE A 186 3.32 19.38 6.35
N GLY A 187 3.11 18.31 7.14
CA GLY A 187 2.51 18.38 8.46
C GLY A 187 0.97 18.54 8.45
N LYS A 188 0.31 18.46 7.29
CA LYS A 188 -1.15 18.53 7.16
C LYS A 188 -1.77 17.19 6.81
N ASP A 189 -3.06 17.08 7.13
CA ASP A 189 -3.89 15.93 6.80
C ASP A 189 -4.33 15.95 5.34
N VAL A 190 -3.80 15.04 4.54
CA VAL A 190 -4.05 14.99 3.10
C VAL A 190 -5.48 14.58 2.76
N VAL A 191 -6.15 13.85 3.65
CA VAL A 191 -7.57 13.51 3.47
C VAL A 191 -8.39 14.78 3.61
N LYS A 192 -8.15 15.55 4.67
CA LYS A 192 -8.85 16.82 4.89
C LYS A 192 -8.63 17.83 3.76
N LEU A 193 -7.41 17.93 3.25
CA LEU A 193 -7.11 18.81 2.11
C LEU A 193 -7.88 18.42 0.84
N LEU A 194 -8.03 17.11 0.57
CA LEU A 194 -8.84 16.62 -0.54
C LEU A 194 -10.33 16.85 -0.31
N GLU A 195 -10.83 16.59 0.89
CA GLU A 195 -12.23 16.88 1.26
C GLU A 195 -12.57 18.36 1.11
N ASP A 196 -11.67 19.26 1.53
CA ASP A 196 -11.85 20.71 1.39
C ASP A 196 -11.90 21.12 -0.09
N ALA A 197 -11.05 20.52 -0.94
CA ALA A 197 -11.08 20.76 -2.39
C ALA A 197 -12.36 20.26 -3.05
N LEU A 198 -12.83 19.06 -2.67
CA LEU A 198 -14.11 18.51 -3.13
C LEU A 198 -15.29 19.39 -2.68
N ALA A 199 -15.25 19.90 -1.45
CA ALA A 199 -16.27 20.80 -0.91
C ALA A 199 -16.27 22.17 -1.59
N ARG A 200 -15.09 22.75 -1.90
CA ARG A 200 -14.97 23.99 -2.67
C ARG A 200 -15.59 23.87 -4.05
N ARG A 201 -15.47 22.70 -4.70
CA ARG A 201 -16.13 22.44 -6.00
C ARG A 201 -17.64 22.26 -5.87
N GLY A 202 -18.07 21.35 -5.00
CA GLY A 202 -19.49 21.10 -4.73
C GLY A 202 -20.30 20.43 -5.85
N ASP A 203 -19.68 19.99 -6.95
CA ASP A 203 -20.33 19.39 -8.12
C ASP A 203 -20.34 17.85 -8.13
N VAL A 204 -19.67 17.21 -7.17
CA VAL A 204 -19.65 15.76 -6.98
C VAL A 204 -19.82 15.37 -5.52
N LYS A 205 -20.39 14.18 -5.29
CA LYS A 205 -20.59 13.61 -3.95
C LYS A 205 -19.60 12.47 -3.74
N ILE A 206 -18.45 12.79 -3.16
CA ILE A 206 -17.38 11.81 -2.90
C ILE A 206 -17.10 11.77 -1.39
N ASP A 207 -17.08 10.57 -0.82
CA ASP A 207 -16.75 10.32 0.58
C ASP A 207 -15.35 9.67 0.68
N VAL A 208 -14.38 10.34 1.28
CA VAL A 208 -12.99 9.84 1.36
C VAL A 208 -12.85 8.84 2.51
N CYS A 209 -13.21 7.59 2.24
CA CYS A 209 -13.32 6.56 3.28
C CYS A 209 -11.98 5.94 3.72
N ALA A 210 -10.91 6.10 2.93
CA ALA A 210 -9.59 5.61 3.32
C ALA A 210 -8.46 6.36 2.62
N VAL A 211 -7.35 6.56 3.34
CA VAL A 211 -6.04 6.87 2.77
C VAL A 211 -5.12 5.66 2.91
N LEU A 212 -4.42 5.33 1.84
CA LEU A 212 -3.57 4.15 1.73
C LEU A 212 -2.21 4.55 1.18
N ASN A 213 -1.21 3.72 1.47
CA ASN A 213 0.03 3.72 0.73
C ASN A 213 -0.02 2.73 -0.44
N ASP A 214 0.74 2.98 -1.52
CA ASP A 214 0.89 2.08 -2.67
C ASP A 214 1.15 0.61 -2.29
N THR A 215 2.06 0.32 -1.35
CA THR A 215 2.34 -1.08 -0.98
C THR A 215 1.17 -1.75 -0.28
N THR A 216 0.40 -0.99 0.51
CA THR A 216 -0.85 -1.47 1.12
C THR A 216 -1.90 -1.74 0.05
N GLY A 217 -2.11 -0.81 -0.89
CA GLY A 217 -3.03 -0.99 -2.01
C GLY A 217 -2.65 -2.18 -2.89
N THR A 218 -1.35 -2.38 -3.14
CA THR A 218 -0.78 -3.51 -3.88
C THR A 218 -1.12 -4.83 -3.19
N LEU A 219 -0.87 -4.94 -1.88
CA LEU A 219 -1.20 -6.12 -1.10
C LEU A 219 -2.71 -6.42 -1.15
N MET A 220 -3.56 -5.40 -0.97
CA MET A 220 -5.02 -5.57 -0.97
C MET A 220 -5.54 -6.03 -2.35
N SER A 221 -5.03 -5.45 -3.43
CA SER A 221 -5.40 -5.85 -4.80
C SER A 221 -4.98 -7.29 -5.10
N CYS A 222 -3.76 -7.68 -4.73
CA CYS A 222 -3.29 -9.05 -4.89
C CYS A 222 -4.08 -10.04 -4.01
N ALA A 223 -4.43 -9.64 -2.79
CA ALA A 223 -5.16 -10.50 -1.86
C ALA A 223 -6.62 -10.71 -2.23
N TRP A 224 -7.24 -9.75 -2.93
CA TRP A 224 -8.58 -9.93 -3.53
C TRP A 224 -8.58 -11.06 -4.56
N LYS A 225 -7.54 -11.18 -5.39
CA LYS A 225 -7.39 -12.27 -6.38
C LYS A 225 -6.88 -13.58 -5.77
N ASN A 226 -5.99 -13.50 -4.79
CA ASN A 226 -5.38 -14.65 -4.16
C ASN A 226 -5.26 -14.43 -2.64
N ARG A 227 -6.11 -15.12 -1.87
CA ARG A 227 -6.19 -14.98 -0.40
C ARG A 227 -4.92 -15.42 0.34
N ASP A 228 -4.02 -16.16 -0.33
CA ASP A 228 -2.70 -16.53 0.22
C ASP A 228 -1.67 -15.39 0.11
N CYS A 229 -1.98 -14.28 -0.56
CA CYS A 229 -1.10 -13.11 -0.60
C CYS A 229 -0.96 -12.50 0.80
N LYS A 230 0.29 -12.37 1.28
CA LYS A 230 0.63 -11.80 2.60
C LYS A 230 1.63 -10.65 2.55
N ILE A 231 2.20 -10.36 1.37
CA ILE A 231 3.21 -9.32 1.17
C ILE A 231 2.90 -8.58 -0.13
N GLY A 232 2.82 -7.26 -0.07
CA GLY A 232 2.91 -6.36 -1.21
C GLY A 232 4.29 -5.72 -1.24
N LEU A 233 4.94 -5.71 -2.39
CA LEU A 233 6.28 -5.17 -2.58
C LEU A 233 6.31 -4.29 -3.81
N ILE A 234 6.85 -3.07 -3.65
CA ILE A 234 7.14 -2.17 -4.77
C ILE A 234 8.65 -2.19 -4.99
N LEU A 235 9.07 -2.52 -6.22
CA LEU A 235 10.44 -2.47 -6.70
C LEU A 235 10.49 -1.57 -7.94
N GLY A 236 10.86 -0.30 -7.76
CA GLY A 236 10.94 0.67 -8.84
C GLY A 236 11.87 1.83 -8.48
N THR A 237 11.52 3.06 -8.88
CA THR A 237 12.27 4.27 -8.51
C THR A 237 12.45 4.41 -7.00
N GLY A 238 11.47 3.90 -6.23
CA GLY A 238 11.62 3.62 -4.80
C GLY A 238 11.35 2.14 -4.52
N THR A 239 11.73 1.71 -3.32
CA THR A 239 11.43 0.36 -2.80
C THR A 239 10.70 0.48 -1.47
N ASN A 240 9.60 -0.25 -1.32
CA ASN A 240 8.74 -0.21 -0.13
C ASN A 240 8.02 -1.56 0.00
N GLY A 241 7.65 -1.96 1.21
CA GLY A 241 6.92 -3.21 1.45
C GLY A 241 5.70 -3.01 2.35
N CYS A 242 4.72 -3.90 2.23
CA CYS A 242 3.62 -4.03 3.19
C CYS A 242 3.39 -5.52 3.43
N TYR A 243 3.15 -5.92 4.68
CA TYR A 243 2.87 -7.31 5.00
C TYR A 243 1.79 -7.46 6.06
N LEU A 244 1.14 -8.63 6.07
CA LEU A 244 0.18 -9.00 7.10
C LEU A 244 0.90 -9.45 8.37
N GLY A 245 0.87 -8.62 9.42
CA GLY A 245 1.42 -8.93 10.73
C GLY A 245 0.37 -9.49 11.70
N LYS A 246 0.85 -10.16 12.77
CA LYS A 246 0.01 -10.54 13.91
C LYS A 246 -0.09 -9.37 14.89
N HIS A 247 -1.30 -9.09 15.38
CA HIS A 247 -1.60 -7.96 16.27
C HIS A 247 -0.77 -7.95 17.57
N SER A 248 -0.30 -9.11 18.05
CA SER A 248 0.54 -9.24 19.25
C SER A 248 1.89 -8.48 19.19
N PHE A 249 2.29 -7.95 18.03
CA PHE A 249 3.55 -7.24 17.83
C PHE A 249 3.42 -5.71 17.77
N GLN A 250 2.23 -5.14 18.02
CA GLN A 250 2.01 -3.68 17.95
C GLN A 250 1.73 -3.06 19.33
N PRO A 251 2.76 -2.62 20.09
CA PRO A 251 2.59 -1.83 21.31
C PRO A 251 2.22 -0.35 21.05
N GLN A 252 2.22 0.11 19.79
CA GLN A 252 2.02 1.52 19.42
C GLN A 252 0.55 1.93 19.29
N VAL A 253 -0.36 0.98 19.07
CA VAL A 253 -1.79 1.28 18.96
C VAL A 253 -2.48 0.82 20.25
N THR A 254 -2.59 1.73 21.22
CA THR A 254 -3.62 1.58 22.26
C THR A 254 -4.94 1.90 21.58
N VAL A 255 -5.56 0.90 20.96
CA VAL A 255 -6.98 1.02 20.60
C VAL A 255 -7.72 1.09 21.93
N LEU A 256 -8.24 2.27 22.27
CA LEU A 256 -9.40 2.33 23.14
C LEU A 256 -10.45 1.45 22.47
N VAL A 257 -10.61 0.23 22.98
CA VAL A 257 -11.75 -0.64 22.65
C VAL A 257 -12.99 -0.01 23.31
N ASN A 258 -13.29 1.22 22.94
CA ASN A 258 -14.60 1.79 23.14
C ASN A 258 -15.46 1.11 22.10
N LYS A 259 -16.32 0.22 22.60
CA LYS A 259 -17.42 -0.44 21.92
C LYS A 259 -18.04 0.51 20.89
N LEU A 260 -17.58 0.43 19.65
CA LEU A 260 -18.26 0.92 18.46
C LEU A 260 -18.63 -0.31 17.64
N PRO A 261 -19.82 -0.31 17.04
CA PRO A 261 -20.58 -1.53 16.80
C PRO A 261 -19.82 -2.46 15.86
N ILE A 262 -19.74 -3.72 16.28
CA ILE A 262 -19.44 -4.85 15.42
C ILE A 262 -20.46 -4.82 14.29
N PHE A 263 -20.03 -4.59 13.06
CA PHE A 263 -20.84 -4.93 11.89
C PHE A 263 -20.74 -6.45 11.70
N ASP A 264 -21.62 -7.16 12.42
CA ASP A 264 -21.92 -8.57 12.19
C ASP A 264 -23.08 -8.60 11.20
N ILE A 265 -22.82 -8.85 9.91
CA ILE A 265 -23.91 -9.13 8.96
C ILE A 265 -24.34 -10.58 9.18
N LYS A 266 -25.27 -10.77 10.13
CA LYS A 266 -26.05 -11.99 10.28
C LYS A 266 -27.38 -11.86 9.55
N CYS A 267 -27.60 -12.74 8.58
CA CYS A 267 -28.86 -12.94 7.90
C CYS A 267 -29.91 -13.53 8.89
N LYS A 268 -31.04 -12.86 9.08
CA LYS A 268 -32.19 -13.40 9.83
C LYS A 268 -33.13 -14.15 8.88
N LYS A 269 -32.96 -15.46 8.78
CA LYS A 269 -34.03 -16.47 8.96
C LYS A 269 -33.46 -17.88 8.76
N LEU A 270 -33.67 -18.72 9.78
CA LEU A 270 -33.28 -20.13 9.97
C LEU A 270 -31.93 -20.33 10.69
N GLY A 271 -32.06 -20.73 11.95
CA GLY A 271 -30.98 -20.85 12.92
C GLY A 271 -30.18 -22.14 12.79
N SER A 272 -28.85 -21.99 12.73
CA SER A 272 -27.87 -22.86 13.39
C SER A 272 -26.49 -22.22 13.27
N THR A 273 -25.68 -22.35 14.32
CA THR A 273 -24.27 -21.89 14.35
C THR A 273 -23.41 -23.02 13.82
N LEU A 274 -22.49 -22.76 12.88
CA LEU A 274 -21.41 -23.71 12.59
C LEU A 274 -20.10 -22.98 12.21
N PHE A 275 -19.12 -23.20 13.08
CA PHE A 275 -17.70 -22.80 13.09
C PHE A 275 -17.31 -21.41 13.62
N ARG A 276 -16.66 -21.51 14.78
CA ARG A 276 -15.96 -20.49 15.56
C ARG A 276 -14.53 -20.41 15.03
N LEU A 277 -14.17 -19.32 14.36
CA LEU A 277 -12.77 -19.01 14.08
C LEU A 277 -12.22 -18.16 15.22
N ASN A 278 -11.15 -18.64 15.86
CA ASN A 278 -10.46 -17.91 16.91
C ASN A 278 -9.96 -16.55 16.40
N PRO A 279 -10.01 -15.49 17.23
CA PRO A 279 -9.56 -14.16 16.85
C PRO A 279 -8.03 -14.12 16.89
N CYS A 280 -7.37 -14.52 15.81
CA CYS A 280 -6.01 -14.04 15.55
C CYS A 280 -6.12 -12.74 14.76
N GLN A 281 -6.27 -11.64 15.49
CA GLN A 281 -6.23 -10.27 15.01
C GLN A 281 -4.98 -10.07 14.14
N THR A 282 -5.18 -9.70 12.88
CA THR A 282 -4.11 -9.35 11.94
C THR A 282 -4.09 -7.84 11.74
N THR A 283 -2.89 -7.27 11.59
CA THR A 283 -2.72 -5.85 11.25
C THR A 283 -1.66 -5.74 10.17
N PHE A 284 -1.96 -4.95 9.15
CA PHE A 284 -1.05 -4.72 8.05
C PHE A 284 0.01 -3.71 8.49
N LEU A 285 1.25 -4.00 8.12
CA LEU A 285 2.43 -3.25 8.51
C LEU A 285 3.16 -2.80 7.25
N ARG A 286 3.31 -1.49 7.12
CA ARG A 286 4.10 -0.87 6.06
C ARG A 286 5.55 -0.75 6.50
N LEU A 287 6.47 -1.22 5.67
CA LEU A 287 7.91 -1.11 5.82
C LEU A 287 8.40 0.11 5.06
N HIS A 288 8.68 1.21 5.76
CA HIS A 288 9.45 2.30 5.15
C HIS A 288 10.93 1.87 5.12
N LEU A 289 11.43 1.64 3.91
CA LEU A 289 12.81 1.24 3.61
C LEU A 289 13.65 2.46 3.21
#